data_AF-A0A919QFM1-F1
#
_entry.id   AF-A0A919QFM1-F1
#
_cell.length_a   1.000
_cell.length_b   1.000
_cell.length_c   1.000
_cell.angle_alpha   90.00
_cell.angle_beta   90.00
_cell.angle_gamma   90.00
#
_symmetry.space_group_name_H-M   'P 1'
#
loop_
_entity.id
_entity.type
_entity.pdbx_description
1 polymer ?
#
loop_
_entity_poly.entity_id
_entity_poly.type
_entity_poly.pdbx_seq_one_letter_code
_entity_poly.pdbx_strand_id
1 'polypeptide(L)'
;MEGTGYLPCMRILSVNVGQAVDAEWAGNTKRTAIDKRPVEGRVAVMVNGLGGDQRADMVAHGSPDQAVYAYAREDYDWWEPQVGFDLWNGRFGENLTTSGADLGKVQLGERWRVGTAVLEVTFPRIPCVVFRNWIGEQGWIKKFTAAARPGVYFRVIELGELGAGDPIEVISRPDDSVSITDAFHAYHGDRDLMRSILAYPGHAPGWDRVAKRVLKHEPKP
;
A
#
# COMPACT_ATOMS: atom_id res chain seq x y z
N MET A 1 5.39 -27.45 -29.05
CA MET A 1 6.10 -27.25 -27.77
C MET A 1 5.24 -26.34 -26.94
N GLU A 2 4.33 -26.94 -26.19
CA GLU A 2 3.52 -26.24 -25.20
C GLU A 2 4.42 -25.98 -24.01
N GLY A 3 4.82 -24.72 -23.84
CA GLY A 3 5.52 -24.29 -22.64
C GLY A 3 4.55 -24.40 -21.47
N THR A 4 4.88 -25.25 -20.50
CA THR A 4 4.31 -25.23 -19.16
C THR A 4 4.44 -23.81 -18.59
N GLY A 5 3.39 -23.01 -18.74
CA GLY A 5 3.28 -21.69 -18.17
C GLY A 5 3.21 -21.82 -16.66
N TYR A 6 4.37 -21.80 -16.00
CA TYR A 6 4.42 -21.50 -14.58
C TYR A 6 3.75 -20.14 -14.40
N LEU A 7 2.58 -20.12 -13.77
CA LEU A 7 2.06 -18.87 -13.22
C LEU A 7 3.15 -18.32 -12.31
N PRO A 8 3.64 -17.09 -12.53
CA PRO A 8 4.70 -16.54 -11.69
C PRO A 8 4.19 -16.50 -10.25
N CYS A 9 4.85 -17.26 -9.37
CA CYS A 9 4.54 -17.25 -7.95
C CYS A 9 4.81 -15.85 -7.39
N MET A 10 3.87 -15.32 -6.60
CA MET A 10 4.04 -14.02 -5.96
C MET A 10 5.25 -14.06 -5.02
N ARG A 11 6.07 -13.01 -5.04
CA ARG A 11 7.26 -12.91 -4.18
C ARG A 11 7.63 -11.47 -3.87
N ILE A 12 8.45 -11.29 -2.84
CA ILE A 12 9.11 -10.03 -2.53
C ILE A 12 10.32 -9.85 -3.44
N LEU A 13 10.32 -8.80 -4.26
CA LEU A 13 11.50 -8.41 -5.03
C LEU A 13 12.47 -7.56 -4.20
N SER A 14 11.94 -6.71 -3.34
CA SER A 14 12.75 -5.79 -2.53
C SER A 14 12.06 -5.48 -1.21
N VAL A 15 12.86 -5.37 -0.16
CA VAL A 15 12.46 -4.79 1.11
C VAL A 15 13.14 -3.43 1.21
N ASN A 16 12.36 -2.38 1.43
CA ASN A 16 12.84 -1.01 1.43
C ASN A 16 12.51 -0.33 2.77
N VAL A 17 13.46 0.42 3.30
CA VAL A 17 13.30 1.19 4.54
C VAL A 17 13.76 2.63 4.32
N GLY A 18 13.18 3.56 5.06
CA GLY A 18 13.46 4.99 4.97
C GLY A 18 13.90 5.56 6.31
N GLN A 19 14.80 6.54 6.27
CA GLN A 19 15.14 7.37 7.41
C GLN A 19 14.42 8.71 7.31
N ALA A 20 13.91 9.20 8.44
CA ALA A 20 13.17 10.46 8.46
C ALA A 20 14.14 11.65 8.43
N VAL A 21 14.11 12.41 7.34
CA VAL A 21 14.93 13.61 7.12
C VAL A 21 14.08 14.87 7.16
N ASP A 22 14.68 15.97 7.62
CA ASP A 22 14.06 17.29 7.52
C ASP A 22 14.01 17.71 6.05
N ALA A 23 12.84 18.20 5.64
CA ALA A 23 12.51 18.50 4.26
C ALA A 23 11.43 19.58 4.21
N GLU A 24 11.82 20.83 3.94
CA GLU A 24 10.88 21.96 3.81
C GLU A 24 9.82 21.72 2.72
N TRP A 25 10.16 20.91 1.70
CA TRP A 25 9.22 20.53 0.65
C TRP A 25 8.18 19.49 1.11
N ALA A 26 8.29 18.91 2.32
CA ALA A 26 7.32 17.95 2.85
C ALA A 26 6.02 18.59 3.38
N GLY A 27 5.74 19.85 3.02
CA GLY A 27 4.55 20.56 3.48
C GLY A 27 4.61 20.82 4.99
N ASN A 28 3.46 20.72 5.68
CA ASN A 28 3.37 21.09 7.09
C ASN A 28 4.17 20.18 8.03
N THR A 29 4.47 18.93 7.64
CA THR A 29 5.26 18.02 8.47
C THR A 29 6.71 18.44 8.53
N LYS A 30 7.21 19.13 7.48
CA LYS A 30 8.61 19.53 7.27
C LYS A 30 9.62 18.38 7.43
N ARG A 31 9.14 17.14 7.43
CA ARG A 31 9.92 15.92 7.66
C ARG A 31 9.28 14.76 6.91
N THR A 32 10.10 13.88 6.36
CA THR A 32 9.63 12.75 5.55
C THR A 32 10.62 11.57 5.57
N ALA A 33 10.09 10.36 5.42
CA ALA A 33 10.84 9.12 5.18
C ALA A 33 10.38 8.44 3.88
N ILE A 34 9.93 9.25 2.90
CA ILE A 34 9.39 8.74 1.64
C ILE A 34 10.48 8.17 0.73
N ASP A 35 11.74 8.60 0.88
CA ASP A 35 12.87 8.03 0.16
C ASP A 35 13.29 6.70 0.81
N LYS A 36 12.52 5.65 0.54
CA LYS A 36 12.87 4.30 0.97
C LYS A 36 13.87 3.68 0.00
N ARG A 37 14.86 3.00 0.55
CA ARG A 37 15.92 2.33 -0.21
C ARG A 37 15.96 0.84 0.10
N PRO A 38 16.29 -0.01 -0.90
CA PRO A 38 16.46 -1.44 -0.68
C PRO A 38 17.46 -1.74 0.43
N VAL A 39 17.17 -2.75 1.23
CA VAL A 39 18.09 -3.30 2.25
C VAL A 39 18.32 -4.78 2.02
N GLU A 40 19.51 -5.24 2.38
CA GLU A 40 19.90 -6.65 2.32
C GLU A 40 19.56 -7.38 3.63
N GLY A 41 19.38 -8.70 3.53
CA GLY A 41 19.16 -9.57 4.69
C GLY A 41 17.71 -9.65 5.16
N ARG A 42 17.51 -10.27 6.33
CA ARG A 42 16.21 -10.38 6.99
C ARG A 42 15.87 -9.08 7.70
N VAL A 43 14.62 -8.66 7.59
CA VAL A 43 14.07 -7.47 8.25
C VAL A 43 12.96 -7.88 9.18
N ALA A 44 13.07 -7.49 10.45
CA ALA A 44 12.06 -7.73 11.46
C ALA A 44 10.73 -7.05 11.10
N VAL A 45 9.62 -7.76 11.29
CA VAL A 45 8.26 -7.27 11.13
C VAL A 45 7.67 -7.05 12.51
N MET A 46 7.44 -5.79 12.86
CA MET A 46 6.89 -5.36 14.15
C MET A 46 5.47 -4.85 13.96
N VAL A 47 4.70 -4.76 15.06
CA VAL A 47 3.32 -4.21 15.06
C VAL A 47 3.21 -2.88 14.29
N ASN A 48 4.28 -2.09 14.36
CA ASN A 48 4.37 -0.73 13.86
C ASN A 48 5.27 -0.61 12.61
N GLY A 49 5.46 -1.68 11.85
CA GLY A 49 6.19 -1.67 10.59
C GLY A 49 7.52 -2.43 10.64
N LEU A 50 8.39 -2.16 9.67
CA LEU A 50 9.62 -2.91 9.48
C LEU A 50 10.79 -2.36 10.30
N GLY A 51 11.68 -3.27 10.72
CA GLY A 51 12.92 -2.94 11.39
C GLY A 51 13.77 -1.99 10.55
N GLY A 52 14.23 -0.89 11.13
CA GLY A 52 15.02 0.14 10.45
C GLY A 52 14.19 1.14 9.65
N ASP A 53 12.88 0.95 9.47
CA ASP A 53 12.02 1.93 8.81
C ASP A 53 11.50 2.99 9.79
N GLN A 54 11.62 4.25 9.42
CA GLN A 54 11.10 5.37 10.19
C GLN A 54 9.84 5.96 9.55
N ARG A 55 8.97 6.50 10.40
CA ARG A 55 7.75 7.22 9.98
C ARG A 55 7.82 8.64 10.51
N ALA A 56 7.83 9.62 9.59
CA ALA A 56 7.98 11.03 9.94
C ALA A 56 6.67 11.66 10.44
N ASP A 57 5.53 11.22 9.90
CA ASP A 57 4.19 11.70 10.29
C ASP A 57 3.41 10.58 10.98
N MET A 58 3.46 10.56 12.31
CA MET A 58 2.73 9.59 13.12
C MET A 58 1.23 9.90 13.20
N VAL A 59 0.79 11.10 12.82
CA VAL A 59 -0.63 11.47 12.84
C VAL A 59 -1.33 10.97 11.58
N ALA A 60 -0.73 11.19 10.40
CA ALA A 60 -1.30 10.75 9.13
C ALA A 60 -0.97 9.28 8.78
N HIS A 61 0.20 8.78 9.19
CA HIS A 61 0.73 7.46 8.80
C HIS A 61 1.15 6.58 9.98
N GLY A 62 0.82 6.97 11.22
CA GLY A 62 1.17 6.19 12.42
C GLY A 62 0.20 5.06 12.76
N SER A 63 -0.91 4.91 12.03
CA SER A 63 -1.87 3.83 12.30
C SER A 63 -1.21 2.45 12.16
N PRO A 64 -1.42 1.51 13.10
CA PRO A 64 -1.06 0.10 12.91
C PRO A 64 -1.71 -0.51 11.67
N ASP A 65 -2.84 0.05 11.22
CA ASP A 65 -3.50 -0.35 9.98
C ASP A 65 -2.72 0.03 8.72
N GLN A 66 -1.63 0.78 8.81
CA GLN A 66 -0.78 1.16 7.67
C GLN A 66 0.69 0.88 7.99
N ALA A 67 0.95 -0.23 8.69
CA ALA A 67 2.28 -0.59 9.17
C ALA A 67 3.27 -0.93 8.04
N VAL A 68 2.81 -1.58 6.98
CA VAL A 68 3.65 -2.00 5.84
C VAL A 68 2.95 -1.60 4.54
N TYR A 69 3.65 -0.88 3.66
CA TYR A 69 3.16 -0.52 2.32
C TYR A 69 3.80 -1.41 1.25
N ALA A 70 3.00 -1.94 0.33
CA ALA A 70 3.49 -2.69 -0.83
C ALA A 70 3.10 -2.05 -2.16
N TYR A 71 4.01 -2.16 -3.13
CA TYR A 71 3.79 -1.77 -4.53
C TYR A 71 4.27 -2.87 -5.48
N ALA A 72 3.59 -3.04 -6.61
CA ALA A 72 3.94 -4.06 -7.60
C ALA A 72 4.99 -3.53 -8.57
N ARG A 73 5.95 -4.37 -8.93
CA ARG A 73 6.91 -4.03 -10.00
C ARG A 73 6.19 -3.83 -11.34
N GLU A 74 5.15 -4.60 -11.59
CA GLU A 74 4.30 -4.50 -12.78
C GLU A 74 3.64 -3.10 -12.89
N ASP A 75 3.24 -2.51 -11.75
CA ASP A 75 2.71 -1.16 -11.74
C ASP A 75 3.81 -0.11 -11.99
N TYR A 76 5.04 -0.34 -11.49
CA TYR A 76 6.18 0.51 -11.85
C TYR A 76 6.51 0.44 -13.34
N ASP A 77 6.56 -0.75 -13.93
CA ASP A 77 6.81 -0.94 -15.36
C ASP A 77 5.76 -0.22 -16.22
N TRP A 78 4.52 -0.16 -15.73
CA TRP A 78 3.47 0.64 -16.35
C TRP A 78 3.71 2.15 -16.19
N TRP A 79 4.15 2.61 -15.02
CA TRP A 79 4.37 4.03 -14.71
C TRP A 79 5.61 4.65 -15.36
N GLU A 80 6.73 3.94 -15.45
CA GLU A 80 8.01 4.43 -15.99
C GLU A 80 7.86 5.17 -17.34
N PRO A 81 7.21 4.59 -18.38
CA PRO A 81 7.03 5.29 -19.66
C PRO A 81 6.13 6.54 -19.56
N GLN A 82 5.30 6.65 -18.52
CA GLN A 82 4.41 7.81 -18.34
C GLN A 82 5.06 8.96 -17.59
N VAL A 83 6.02 8.67 -16.71
CA VAL A 83 6.74 9.69 -15.94
C VAL A 83 8.06 10.07 -16.59
N GLY A 84 8.62 9.22 -17.46
CA GLY A 84 9.82 9.53 -18.23
C GLY A 84 11.11 9.48 -17.41
N PHE A 85 11.11 8.78 -16.27
CA PHE A 85 12.28 8.53 -15.44
C PHE A 85 12.15 7.18 -14.73
N ASP A 86 13.30 6.62 -14.36
CA ASP A 86 13.40 5.30 -13.74
C ASP A 86 12.75 5.28 -12.34
N LEU A 87 11.98 4.23 -12.06
CA LEU A 87 11.31 4.02 -10.78
C LEU A 87 11.96 2.84 -10.05
N TRP A 88 12.90 3.16 -9.16
CA TRP A 88 13.54 2.15 -8.33
C TRP A 88 12.59 1.58 -7.27
N ASN A 89 12.90 0.39 -6.76
CA ASN A 89 12.18 -0.24 -5.66
C ASN A 89 12.28 0.62 -4.38
N GLY A 90 11.14 1.07 -3.85
CA GLY A 90 11.03 2.01 -2.74
C GLY A 90 10.69 3.43 -3.17
N ARG A 91 10.66 3.74 -4.47
CA ARG A 91 10.47 5.12 -4.98
C ARG A 91 9.13 5.72 -4.58
N PHE A 92 8.06 4.93 -4.49
CA PHE A 92 6.76 5.40 -4.02
C PHE A 92 6.64 5.38 -2.49
N GLY A 93 7.73 5.06 -1.78
CA GLY A 93 7.82 5.00 -0.34
C GLY A 93 7.23 3.71 0.23
N GLU A 94 7.13 2.66 -0.58
CA GLU A 94 6.72 1.31 -0.21
C GLU A 94 7.83 0.55 0.51
N ASN A 95 7.43 -0.25 1.49
CA ASN A 95 8.29 -1.16 2.21
C ASN A 95 8.57 -2.43 1.42
N LEU A 96 7.58 -2.93 0.67
CA LEU A 96 7.68 -4.18 -0.07
C LEU A 96 7.44 -3.91 -1.55
N THR A 97 8.46 -4.11 -2.39
CA THR A 97 8.23 -4.21 -3.83
C THR A 97 7.96 -5.67 -4.17
N THR A 98 6.81 -5.94 -4.78
CA THR A 98 6.32 -7.30 -5.08
C THR A 98 6.45 -7.60 -6.58
N SER A 99 6.41 -8.89 -6.93
CA SER A 99 6.22 -9.35 -8.32
C SER A 99 5.29 -10.54 -8.36
N GLY A 100 4.62 -10.74 -9.48
CA GLY A 100 3.61 -11.77 -9.72
C GLY A 100 2.24 -11.40 -9.14
N ALA A 101 2.08 -10.19 -8.59
CA ALA A 101 0.91 -9.77 -7.82
C ALA A 101 0.16 -8.64 -8.52
N ASP A 102 -1.14 -8.84 -8.77
CA ASP A 102 -2.06 -7.76 -9.16
C ASP A 102 -2.67 -7.15 -7.89
N LEU A 103 -1.99 -6.13 -7.35
CA LEU A 103 -2.37 -5.51 -6.07
C LEU A 103 -3.73 -4.81 -6.12
N GLY A 104 -4.22 -4.45 -7.30
CA GLY A 104 -5.56 -3.86 -7.45
C GLY A 104 -6.68 -4.84 -7.14
N LYS A 105 -6.46 -6.14 -7.42
CA LYS A 105 -7.44 -7.22 -7.22
C LYS A 105 -7.42 -7.86 -5.83
N VAL A 106 -6.42 -7.52 -5.01
CA VAL A 106 -6.31 -7.99 -3.64
C VAL A 106 -7.51 -7.50 -2.83
N GLN A 107 -8.07 -8.35 -1.96
CA GLN A 107 -9.27 -8.02 -1.19
C GLN A 107 -8.92 -7.40 0.17
N LEU A 108 -9.75 -6.47 0.66
CA LEU A 108 -9.64 -6.02 2.05
C LEU A 108 -9.79 -7.21 3.00
N GLY A 109 -8.93 -7.28 4.02
CA GLY A 109 -8.89 -8.39 4.97
C GLY A 109 -8.20 -9.67 4.46
N GLU A 110 -7.72 -9.69 3.21
CA GLU A 110 -6.88 -10.78 2.72
C GLU A 110 -5.60 -10.87 3.57
N ARG A 111 -5.20 -12.09 3.93
CA ARG A 111 -4.01 -12.35 4.74
C ARG A 111 -2.94 -13.03 3.94
N TRP A 112 -1.75 -12.47 4.01
CA TRP A 112 -0.57 -12.95 3.31
C TRP A 112 0.45 -13.45 4.31
N ARG A 113 1.01 -14.63 4.05
CA ARG A 113 2.24 -15.08 4.68
C ARG A 113 3.41 -14.66 3.81
N VAL A 114 4.37 -13.98 4.43
CA VAL A 114 5.60 -13.52 3.80
C VAL A 114 6.75 -13.75 4.77
N GLY A 115 7.69 -14.62 4.39
CA GLY A 115 8.69 -15.11 5.33
C GLY A 115 8.01 -15.80 6.51
N THR A 116 8.29 -15.34 7.74
CA THR A 116 7.64 -15.85 8.96
C THR A 116 6.51 -14.96 9.49
N ALA A 117 6.24 -13.83 8.83
CA ALA A 117 5.21 -12.89 9.26
C ALA A 117 3.87 -13.14 8.55
N VAL A 118 2.78 -12.70 9.19
CA VAL A 118 1.45 -12.64 8.59
C VAL A 118 0.98 -11.19 8.54
N LEU A 119 0.62 -10.75 7.33
CA LEU A 119 0.16 -9.40 7.03
C LEU A 119 -1.31 -9.45 6.58
N GLU A 120 -2.13 -8.51 7.03
CA GLU A 120 -3.53 -8.39 6.60
C GLU A 120 -3.77 -7.08 5.88
N VAL A 121 -4.43 -7.14 4.74
CA VAL A 121 -4.74 -6.01 3.86
C VAL A 121 -5.77 -5.07 4.50
N THR A 122 -5.50 -3.77 4.49
CA THR A 122 -6.33 -2.79 5.21
C THR A 122 -6.77 -1.58 4.38
N PHE A 123 -5.87 -1.02 3.57
CA PHE A 123 -6.13 0.23 2.83
C PHE A 123 -5.36 0.28 1.51
N PRO A 124 -5.89 0.97 0.48
CA PRO A 124 -5.06 1.46 -0.62
C PRO A 124 -4.17 2.62 -0.14
N ARG A 125 -3.09 2.89 -0.88
CA ARG A 125 -2.40 4.18 -0.72
C ARG A 125 -3.25 5.33 -1.25
N ILE A 126 -3.42 6.34 -0.41
CA ILE A 126 -3.96 7.63 -0.83
C ILE A 126 -2.81 8.60 -1.10
N PRO A 127 -2.71 9.21 -2.30
CA PRO A 127 -1.61 10.10 -2.62
C PRO A 127 -1.70 11.41 -1.82
N CYS A 128 -0.59 11.86 -1.25
CA CYS A 128 -0.52 13.03 -0.36
C CYS A 128 0.43 14.12 -0.89
N VAL A 129 0.49 15.25 -0.20
CA VAL A 129 1.34 16.40 -0.58
C VAL A 129 2.83 16.04 -0.67
N VAL A 130 3.31 15.23 0.28
CA VAL A 130 4.69 14.74 0.29
C VAL A 130 4.96 13.89 -0.94
N PHE A 131 4.05 12.98 -1.29
CA PHE A 131 4.21 12.13 -2.47
C PHE A 131 4.23 12.94 -3.77
N ARG A 132 3.33 13.91 -3.92
CA ARG A 132 3.34 14.83 -5.06
C ARG A 132 4.67 15.56 -5.18
N ASN A 133 5.13 16.17 -4.09
CA ASN A 133 6.34 16.98 -4.10
C ASN A 133 7.60 16.12 -4.32
N TRP A 134 7.62 14.89 -3.80
CA TRP A 134 8.69 13.92 -3.98
C TRP A 134 8.83 13.43 -5.42
N ILE A 135 7.70 13.14 -6.07
CA ILE A 135 7.68 12.72 -7.47
C ILE A 135 8.03 13.90 -8.39
N GLY A 136 7.65 15.13 -8.01
CA GLY A 136 8.02 16.34 -8.75
C GLY A 136 7.26 16.53 -10.07
N GLU A 137 6.29 15.67 -10.36
CA GLU A 137 5.45 15.72 -11.56
C GLU A 137 4.25 16.65 -11.35
N GLN A 138 4.03 17.59 -12.28
CA GLN A 138 2.86 18.48 -12.22
C GLN A 138 1.57 17.68 -12.37
N GLY A 139 0.61 17.91 -11.48
CA GLY A 139 -0.67 17.21 -11.52
C GLY A 139 -0.61 15.75 -11.05
N TRP A 140 0.50 15.32 -10.43
CA TRP A 140 0.71 13.93 -10.00
C TRP A 140 -0.48 13.30 -9.26
N ILE A 141 -1.09 14.01 -8.30
CA ILE A 141 -2.25 13.51 -7.56
C ILE A 141 -3.38 13.10 -8.50
N LYS A 142 -3.72 13.94 -9.48
CA LYS A 142 -4.79 13.67 -10.46
C LYS A 142 -4.42 12.48 -11.35
N LYS A 143 -3.18 12.43 -11.82
CA LYS A 143 -2.67 11.34 -12.67
C LYS A 143 -2.70 10.00 -11.94
N PHE A 144 -2.18 9.95 -10.71
CA PHE A 144 -2.17 8.78 -9.85
C PHE A 144 -3.59 8.31 -9.50
N THR A 145 -4.48 9.24 -9.11
CA THR A 145 -5.87 8.90 -8.82
C THR A 145 -6.60 8.37 -10.06
N ALA A 146 -6.36 8.92 -11.25
CA ALA A 146 -6.98 8.44 -12.48
C ALA A 146 -6.49 7.04 -12.89
N ALA A 147 -5.22 6.72 -12.63
CA ALA A 147 -4.66 5.40 -12.93
C ALA A 147 -5.19 4.29 -12.01
N ALA A 148 -5.63 4.64 -10.79
CA ALA A 148 -6.19 3.72 -9.80
C ALA A 148 -5.30 2.48 -9.51
N ARG A 149 -3.98 2.71 -9.48
CA ARG A 149 -2.93 1.74 -9.10
C ARG A 149 -2.27 2.12 -7.78
N PRO A 150 -2.99 2.07 -6.64
CA PRO A 150 -2.51 2.63 -5.40
C PRO A 150 -1.45 1.76 -4.70
N GLY A 151 -1.36 0.47 -5.03
CA GLY A 151 -0.74 -0.50 -4.13
C GLY A 151 -1.53 -0.63 -2.84
N VAL A 152 -0.96 -1.33 -1.85
CA VAL A 152 -1.73 -1.81 -0.69
C VAL A 152 -0.96 -1.64 0.62
N TYR A 153 -1.67 -1.20 1.65
CA TYR A 153 -1.22 -1.20 3.03
C TYR A 153 -1.67 -2.45 3.76
N PHE A 154 -0.83 -2.88 4.68
CA PHE A 154 -1.09 -3.98 5.59
C PHE A 154 -0.96 -3.55 7.05
N ARG A 155 -1.71 -4.23 7.91
CA ARG A 155 -1.39 -4.38 9.33
C ARG A 155 -0.68 -5.70 9.57
N VAL A 156 0.04 -5.78 10.68
CA VAL A 156 0.74 -6.99 11.11
C VAL A 156 -0.15 -7.82 12.02
N ILE A 157 -0.41 -9.08 11.64
CA ILE A 157 -1.18 -10.05 12.41
C ILE A 157 -0.24 -10.94 13.22
N GLU A 158 0.84 -11.42 12.59
CA GLU A 158 1.89 -12.19 13.25
C GLU A 158 3.24 -11.52 12.99
N LEU A 159 3.99 -11.30 14.08
CA LEU A 159 5.35 -10.81 14.03
C LEU A 159 6.25 -11.87 13.38
N GLY A 160 7.37 -11.43 12.82
CA GLY A 160 8.31 -12.33 12.19
C GLY A 160 9.43 -11.56 11.52
N GLU A 161 9.98 -12.15 10.47
CA GLU A 161 10.98 -11.52 9.62
C GLU A 161 10.68 -11.85 8.16
N LEU A 162 10.98 -10.92 7.26
CA LEU A 162 10.85 -11.08 5.82
C LEU A 162 12.12 -10.59 5.09
N GLY A 163 12.30 -10.99 3.84
CA GLY A 163 13.43 -10.58 3.02
C GLY A 163 13.12 -10.63 1.53
N ALA A 164 13.98 -10.03 0.71
CA ALA A 164 13.91 -10.18 -0.74
C ALA A 164 14.03 -11.67 -1.13
N GLY A 165 13.24 -12.09 -2.12
CA GLY A 165 13.13 -13.47 -2.58
C GLY A 165 12.07 -14.30 -1.85
N ASP A 166 11.54 -13.85 -0.71
CA ASP A 166 10.51 -14.60 0.02
C ASP A 166 9.25 -14.77 -0.85
N PRO A 167 8.64 -15.98 -0.87
CA PRO A 167 7.35 -16.18 -1.50
C PRO A 167 6.27 -15.43 -0.73
N ILE A 168 5.22 -15.03 -1.45
CA ILE A 168 3.99 -14.47 -0.89
C ILE A 168 2.90 -15.51 -1.07
N GLU A 169 2.33 -15.97 0.03
CA GLU A 169 1.23 -16.93 0.04
C GLU A 169 -0.04 -16.25 0.55
N VAL A 170 -1.14 -16.35 -0.20
CA VAL A 170 -2.46 -15.95 0.29
C VAL A 170 -2.99 -17.08 1.17
N ILE A 171 -3.10 -16.82 2.47
CA ILE A 171 -3.49 -17.84 3.46
C ILE A 171 -4.94 -17.70 3.92
N SER A 172 -5.56 -16.56 3.64
CA SER A 172 -6.99 -16.31 3.86
C SER A 172 -7.44 -15.18 2.94
N ARG A 173 -8.63 -15.33 2.35
CA ARG A 173 -9.29 -14.29 1.56
C ARG A 173 -10.77 -14.25 1.98
N PRO A 174 -11.31 -13.09 2.40
CA PRO A 174 -12.74 -12.96 2.66
C PRO A 174 -13.54 -13.01 1.35
N ASP A 175 -14.68 -13.70 1.37
CA ASP A 175 -15.57 -13.84 0.20
C ASP A 175 -16.41 -12.57 -0.06
N ASP A 176 -16.85 -11.89 1.01
CA ASP A 176 -17.72 -10.70 0.96
C ASP A 176 -16.95 -9.40 1.27
N SER A 177 -15.88 -9.16 0.52
CA SER A 177 -15.04 -7.95 0.65
C SER A 177 -14.95 -7.20 -0.67
N VAL A 178 -14.22 -6.09 -0.68
CA VAL A 178 -13.96 -5.29 -1.88
C VAL A 178 -12.48 -5.34 -2.24
N SER A 179 -12.21 -5.18 -3.54
CA SER A 179 -10.84 -5.08 -4.03
C SER A 179 -10.16 -3.78 -3.56
N ILE A 180 -8.83 -3.72 -3.61
CA ILE A 180 -8.07 -2.51 -3.29
C ILE A 180 -8.38 -1.36 -4.26
N THR A 181 -8.59 -1.67 -5.55
CA THR A 181 -9.02 -0.66 -6.52
C THR A 181 -10.41 -0.12 -6.17
N ASP A 182 -11.37 -0.99 -5.81
CA ASP A 182 -12.71 -0.56 -5.38
C ASP A 182 -12.65 0.26 -4.08
N ALA A 183 -11.84 -0.16 -3.12
CA ALA A 183 -11.61 0.58 -1.88
C ALA A 183 -11.03 1.98 -2.15
N PHE A 184 -10.17 2.10 -3.16
CA PHE A 184 -9.62 3.38 -3.60
C PHE A 184 -10.71 4.29 -4.20
N HIS A 185 -11.60 3.74 -5.04
CA HIS A 185 -12.75 4.47 -5.56
C HIS A 185 -13.73 4.89 -4.44
N ALA A 186 -13.98 4.02 -3.48
CA ALA A 186 -14.78 4.33 -2.30
C ALA A 186 -14.20 5.51 -1.51
N TYR A 187 -12.88 5.52 -1.27
CA TYR A 187 -12.21 6.66 -0.64
C TYR A 187 -12.43 7.96 -1.40
N HIS A 188 -12.42 7.89 -2.73
CA HIS A 188 -12.59 9.04 -3.63
C HIS A 188 -14.05 9.43 -3.90
N GLY A 189 -15.03 8.75 -3.30
CA GLY A 189 -16.41 9.22 -3.25
C GLY A 189 -17.46 8.22 -3.74
N ASP A 190 -17.08 7.02 -4.18
CA ASP A 190 -18.06 5.99 -4.50
C ASP A 190 -18.79 5.52 -3.24
N ARG A 191 -20.10 5.77 -3.19
CA ARG A 191 -20.92 5.57 -1.99
C ARG A 191 -21.36 4.12 -1.85
N ASP A 192 -21.59 3.42 -2.96
CA ASP A 192 -22.01 2.02 -2.93
C ASP A 192 -20.84 1.14 -2.49
N LEU A 193 -19.65 1.39 -3.05
CA LEU A 193 -18.43 0.72 -2.60
C LEU A 193 -18.10 1.05 -1.13
N MET A 194 -18.34 2.28 -0.69
CA MET A 194 -18.18 2.64 0.73
C MET A 194 -19.13 1.83 1.63
N ARG A 195 -20.39 1.62 1.21
CA ARG A 195 -21.33 0.77 1.97
C ARG A 195 -20.87 -0.68 2.00
N SER A 196 -20.37 -1.21 0.88
CA SER A 196 -19.81 -2.58 0.84
C SER A 196 -18.64 -2.74 1.81
N ILE A 197 -17.74 -1.75 1.91
CA ILE A 197 -16.66 -1.76 2.91
C ILE A 197 -17.22 -1.80 4.33
N LEU A 198 -18.21 -0.96 4.65
CA LEU A 198 -18.80 -0.90 5.99
C LEU A 198 -19.58 -2.17 6.35
N ALA A 199 -20.15 -2.86 5.35
CA ALA A 199 -20.84 -4.13 5.53
C ALA A 199 -19.87 -5.28 5.85
N TYR A 200 -18.62 -5.22 5.38
CA TYR A 200 -17.59 -6.19 5.71
C TYR A 200 -17.14 -6.01 7.18
N PRO A 201 -17.42 -6.96 8.10
CA PRO A 201 -17.17 -6.73 9.54
C PRO A 201 -15.70 -6.58 9.92
N GLY A 202 -14.77 -7.04 9.06
CA GLY A 202 -13.33 -6.98 9.31
C GLY A 202 -12.63 -5.71 8.80
N HIS A 203 -13.37 -4.72 8.29
CA HIS A 203 -12.76 -3.49 7.79
C HIS A 203 -11.99 -2.75 8.89
N ALA A 204 -10.88 -2.12 8.52
CA ALA A 204 -10.08 -1.36 9.48
C ALA A 204 -10.84 -0.09 9.96
N PRO A 205 -10.73 0.30 11.25
CA PRO A 205 -11.48 1.43 11.83
C PRO A 205 -11.27 2.79 11.13
N GLY A 206 -10.20 2.92 10.34
CA GLY A 206 -10.00 4.11 9.50
C GLY A 206 -11.12 4.32 8.48
N TRP A 207 -11.78 3.24 8.01
CA TRP A 207 -12.86 3.33 7.03
C TRP A 207 -14.11 4.02 7.59
N ASP A 208 -14.44 3.83 8.88
CA ASP A 208 -15.53 4.58 9.54
C ASP A 208 -15.32 6.09 9.46
N ARG A 209 -14.06 6.55 9.60
CA ARG A 209 -13.73 7.98 9.49
C ARG A 209 -13.86 8.47 8.05
N VAL A 210 -13.46 7.66 7.07
CA VAL A 210 -13.61 7.97 5.65
C VAL A 210 -15.09 8.04 5.27
N ALA A 211 -15.90 7.10 5.76
CA ALA A 211 -17.34 7.04 5.52
C ALA A 211 -18.07 8.31 5.97
N LYS A 212 -17.72 8.87 7.13
CA LYS A 212 -18.31 10.14 7.62
C LYS A 212 -18.17 11.29 6.61
N ARG A 213 -17.10 11.28 5.80
CA ARG A 213 -16.88 12.24 4.71
C ARG A 213 -17.66 11.83 3.45
N VAL A 214 -17.50 10.59 3.00
CA VAL A 214 -18.03 10.10 1.72
C VAL A 214 -19.56 10.01 1.71
N LEU A 215 -20.16 9.64 2.84
CA LEU A 215 -21.61 9.51 2.99
C LEU A 215 -22.26 10.81 3.51
N LYS A 216 -21.51 11.89 3.68
CA LYS A 216 -22.04 13.18 4.18
C LYS A 216 -23.12 13.71 3.24
N HIS A 217 -24.23 14.21 3.81
CA HIS A 217 -25.42 14.74 3.12
C HIS A 217 -26.28 13.71 2.38
N GLU A 218 -26.21 12.42 2.74
CA GLU A 218 -27.25 11.49 2.32
C GLU A 218 -28.56 11.79 3.04
N PRO A 219 -29.71 11.86 2.34
CA PRO A 219 -30.98 11.79 3.03
C PRO A 219 -31.00 10.51 3.85
N LYS A 220 -31.37 10.60 5.13
CA LYS A 220 -31.62 9.39 5.93
C LYS A 220 -32.74 8.59 5.25
N PRO A 221 -32.64 7.25 5.23
CA PRO A 221 -33.75 6.42 4.78
C PRO A 221 -35.03 6.71 5.58
#